data_AF-A0A060SBR8-F1
#
_entry.id   AF-A0A060SBR8-F1
#
_cell.length_a   1.000
_cell.length_b   1.000
_cell.length_c   1.000
_cell.angle_alpha   90.00
_cell.angle_beta   90.00
_cell.angle_gamma   90.00
#
_symmetry.space_group_name_H-M   'P 1'
#
loop_
_entity.id
_entity.type
_entity.pdbx_description
1 polymer ?
#
loop_
_entity_poly.entity_id
_entity_poly.type
_entity_poly.pdbx_seq_one_letter_code
_entity_poly.pdbx_strand_id
1 'polypeptide(L)'
;MDCDKLAQTVETIVFRWSDASSNLEDPAERKATYIALIKVFAQLHKFAGLKNVELSFSAGLEARPFMVDENGDPDFAGNPSEAGLIQSTIMQSLLRNANLPHLMSLSLSNLIGFPFPYYESSAFSAMISSVEHLRLSFHGRHSLGGPRGAEVWDWMWQETIPIRFLRPPQPSLTSLSLTSDQPVGCSPRLDLSGLFFPALRRLELGGIMFDDHCRIEDFIVRHGKTLAALTLDSCPMYIRPPGEMPTRPWHAVCDRFTESLEALVDLQIYLRTGWGLHDLGRSDEVRLTYEVTISVYGNSRGESGFAVEALDRPAIDRLFTTVQERRNKHAVMSPPPRSSGEQMPRATLEAAGVASQSFTVPIHWI
;
A
#
# COMPACT_ATOMS: atom_id res chain seq x y z
N MET A 1 13.33 32.52 9.26
CA MET A 1 12.66 31.54 10.14
C MET A 1 13.76 30.67 10.72
N ASP A 2 13.76 30.44 12.02
CA ASP A 2 14.80 29.68 12.71
C ASP A 2 14.65 28.18 12.36
N CYS A 3 15.69 27.58 11.76
CA CYS A 3 15.67 26.18 11.31
C CYS A 3 15.39 25.21 12.47
N ASP A 4 15.82 25.57 13.69
CA ASP A 4 15.60 24.75 14.87
C ASP A 4 14.11 24.76 15.30
N LYS A 5 13.45 25.92 15.15
CA LYS A 5 12.00 26.02 15.39
C LYS A 5 11.21 25.24 14.36
N LEU A 6 11.61 25.31 13.08
CA LEU A 6 10.96 24.52 12.03
C LEU A 6 11.10 23.01 12.33
N ALA A 7 12.30 22.55 12.69
CA ALA A 7 12.57 21.15 13.01
C ALA A 7 11.70 20.61 14.17
N GLN A 8 11.35 21.45 15.14
CA GLN A 8 10.47 21.07 16.24
C GLN A 8 8.99 20.97 15.85
N THR A 9 8.57 21.65 14.78
CA THR A 9 7.15 21.75 14.37
C THR A 9 6.74 20.82 13.23
N VAL A 10 7.70 20.30 12.47
CA VAL A 10 7.39 19.39 11.34
C VAL A 10 7.00 18.03 11.87
N GLU A 11 5.72 17.69 11.72
CA GLU A 11 5.18 16.38 12.11
C GLU A 11 5.08 15.38 10.96
N THR A 12 5.06 15.88 9.72
CA THR A 12 4.84 15.06 8.54
C THR A 12 5.83 15.43 7.46
N ILE A 13 6.47 14.41 6.89
CA ILE A 13 7.31 14.52 5.70
C ILE A 13 6.65 13.75 4.57
N VAL A 14 6.42 14.46 3.46
CA VAL A 14 5.94 13.86 2.21
C VAL A 14 7.03 13.99 1.17
N PHE A 15 7.42 12.85 0.62
CA PHE A 15 8.35 12.74 -0.49
C PHE A 15 7.66 12.04 -1.66
N ARG A 16 7.73 12.66 -2.84
CA ARG A 16 7.21 12.10 -4.08
C ARG A 16 8.32 12.06 -5.12
N TRP A 17 8.69 10.85 -5.52
CA TRP A 17 9.53 10.61 -6.67
C TRP A 17 8.63 10.49 -7.90
N SER A 18 8.86 11.35 -8.88
CA SER A 18 8.10 11.37 -10.14
C SER A 18 9.01 11.07 -11.32
N ASP A 19 8.41 10.66 -12.44
CA ASP A 19 9.13 10.41 -13.70
C ASP A 19 9.86 11.63 -14.25
N ALA A 20 9.61 12.85 -13.76
CA ALA A 20 10.39 14.02 -14.16
C ALA A 20 11.89 13.85 -13.89
N SER A 21 12.29 12.97 -12.97
CA SER A 21 13.70 12.66 -12.71
C SER A 21 14.38 11.84 -13.79
N SER A 22 13.65 11.05 -14.58
CA SER A 22 14.25 10.28 -15.69
C SER A 22 14.69 11.19 -16.85
N ASN A 23 14.19 12.44 -16.87
CA ASN A 23 14.64 13.48 -17.80
C ASN A 23 15.97 14.13 -17.39
N LEU A 24 16.59 13.73 -16.27
CA LEU A 24 17.94 14.17 -15.91
C LEU A 24 18.96 13.48 -16.82
N GLU A 25 19.18 14.06 -18.00
CA GLU A 25 20.12 13.53 -19.00
C GLU A 25 21.56 13.53 -18.49
N ASP A 26 21.95 14.48 -17.62
CA ASP A 26 23.30 14.58 -17.08
C ASP A 26 23.53 13.60 -15.89
N PRO A 27 24.46 12.62 -16.03
CA PRO A 27 24.84 11.73 -14.94
C PRO A 27 25.37 12.44 -13.68
N ALA A 28 26.00 13.61 -13.83
CA ALA A 28 26.54 14.37 -12.70
C ALA A 28 25.42 14.98 -11.84
N GLU A 29 24.42 15.59 -12.47
CA GLU A 29 23.23 16.12 -11.79
C GLU A 29 22.45 15.00 -11.07
N ARG A 30 22.32 13.85 -11.72
CA ARG A 30 21.67 12.66 -11.14
C ARG A 30 22.39 12.18 -9.87
N LYS A 31 23.72 12.05 -9.94
CA LYS A 31 24.54 11.68 -8.78
C LYS A 31 24.46 12.72 -7.65
N ALA A 32 24.48 14.01 -8.00
CA ALA A 32 24.34 15.09 -7.02
C ALA A 32 22.98 15.01 -6.31
N THR A 33 21.91 14.72 -7.05
CA THR A 33 20.56 14.51 -6.53
C THR A 33 20.53 13.34 -5.54
N TYR A 34 21.15 12.20 -5.85
CA TYR A 34 21.22 11.07 -4.90
C TYR A 34 21.97 11.42 -3.62
N ILE A 35 23.10 12.12 -3.73
CA ILE A 35 23.85 12.56 -2.55
C ILE A 35 22.99 13.51 -1.70
N ALA A 36 22.25 14.42 -2.34
CA ALA A 36 21.35 15.33 -1.63
C ALA A 36 20.23 14.57 -0.91
N LEU A 37 19.59 13.59 -1.56
CA LEU A 37 18.56 12.76 -0.94
C LEU A 37 19.09 11.98 0.27
N ILE A 38 20.24 11.33 0.13
CA ILE A 38 20.89 10.62 1.26
C ILE A 38 21.10 11.58 2.42
N LYS A 39 21.63 12.78 2.16
CA LYS A 39 21.88 13.79 3.19
C LYS A 39 20.60 14.25 3.88
N VAL A 40 19.50 14.43 3.13
CA VAL A 40 18.19 14.82 3.69
C VAL A 40 17.64 13.71 4.57
N PHE A 41 17.56 12.49 4.05
CA PHE A 41 16.97 11.36 4.78
C PHE A 41 17.82 10.94 5.98
N ALA A 42 19.15 11.06 5.93
CA ALA A 42 20.00 10.78 7.08
C ALA A 42 19.84 11.80 8.24
N GLN A 43 19.14 12.92 8.00
CA GLN A 43 18.93 13.99 8.99
C GLN A 43 17.52 14.00 9.58
N LEU A 44 16.69 12.99 9.30
CA LEU A 44 15.31 12.96 9.78
C LEU A 44 15.20 12.95 11.32
N HIS A 45 16.21 12.38 12.00
CA HIS A 45 16.33 12.43 13.46
C HIS A 45 16.36 13.85 14.05
N LYS A 46 16.65 14.89 13.25
CA LYS A 46 16.61 16.29 13.70
C LYS A 46 15.18 16.80 13.90
N PHE A 47 14.20 16.17 13.27
CA PHE A 47 12.80 16.54 13.40
C PHE A 47 12.16 15.82 14.58
N ALA A 48 12.34 16.36 15.79
CA ALA A 48 11.85 15.75 17.02
C ALA A 48 10.31 15.58 17.05
N GLY A 49 9.59 16.39 16.29
CA GLY A 49 8.13 16.31 16.14
C GLY A 49 7.65 15.32 15.08
N LEU A 50 8.55 14.68 14.31
CA LEU A 50 8.19 13.84 13.18
C LEU A 50 7.43 12.59 13.62
N LYS A 51 6.18 12.48 13.15
CA LYS A 51 5.27 11.36 13.43
C LYS A 51 4.87 10.60 12.18
N ASN A 52 4.90 11.25 11.02
CA ASN A 52 4.39 10.70 9.78
C ASN A 52 5.42 10.81 8.66
N VAL A 53 5.67 9.69 7.97
CA VAL A 53 6.52 9.65 6.79
C VAL A 53 5.73 9.04 5.64
N GLU A 54 5.59 9.82 4.56
CA GLU A 54 4.97 9.39 3.31
C GLU A 54 6.03 9.39 2.22
N LEU A 55 6.38 8.21 1.73
CA LEU A 55 7.27 8.02 0.58
C LEU A 55 6.45 7.47 -0.58
N SER A 56 6.38 8.22 -1.67
CA SER A 56 5.79 7.76 -2.93
C SER A 56 6.88 7.62 -3.96
N PHE A 57 7.14 6.40 -4.40
CA PHE A 57 8.08 6.12 -5.49
C PHE A 57 7.37 6.32 -6.84
N SER A 58 8.15 6.37 -7.93
CA SER A 58 7.53 6.50 -9.26
C SER A 58 6.75 5.24 -9.61
N ALA A 59 5.57 5.43 -10.21
CA ALA A 59 4.77 4.37 -10.81
C ALA A 59 5.05 4.20 -12.33
N GLY A 60 6.02 4.93 -12.88
CA GLY A 60 6.28 5.00 -14.32
C GLY A 60 6.54 3.65 -14.99
N LEU A 61 6.16 3.57 -16.27
CA LEU A 61 6.12 2.37 -17.12
C LEU A 61 7.47 1.62 -17.28
N GLU A 62 8.59 2.23 -16.89
CA GLU A 62 9.95 1.71 -17.06
C GLU A 62 10.63 1.27 -15.76
N ALA A 63 9.93 1.25 -14.62
CA ALA A 63 10.51 0.93 -13.32
C ALA A 63 10.78 -0.59 -13.12
N ARG A 64 11.62 -1.19 -13.96
CA ARG A 64 12.17 -2.55 -13.74
C ARG A 64 13.14 -2.51 -12.57
N PRO A 65 13.27 -3.54 -11.71
CA PRO A 65 14.28 -3.57 -10.63
C PRO A 65 15.72 -3.72 -11.12
N PHE A 66 15.93 -4.38 -12.26
CA PHE A 66 17.24 -4.63 -12.89
C PHE A 66 17.21 -4.29 -14.38
N MET A 67 18.40 -4.06 -14.94
CA MET A 67 18.60 -4.18 -16.37
C MET A 67 18.27 -5.63 -16.80
N VAL A 68 17.76 -5.81 -18.01
CA VAL A 68 17.68 -7.13 -18.62
C VAL A 68 18.90 -7.30 -19.52
N ASP A 69 19.42 -8.52 -19.60
CA ASP A 69 20.47 -8.85 -20.55
C ASP A 69 19.92 -8.86 -22.00
N GLU A 70 20.78 -9.18 -22.97
CA GLU A 70 20.38 -9.24 -24.39
C GLU A 70 19.28 -10.27 -24.67
N ASN A 71 19.09 -11.25 -23.78
CA ASN A 71 18.06 -12.29 -23.89
C ASN A 71 16.74 -11.89 -23.21
N GLY A 72 16.70 -10.73 -22.54
CA GLY A 72 15.55 -10.29 -21.74
C GLY A 72 15.51 -10.92 -20.35
N ASP A 73 16.55 -11.65 -19.95
CA ASP A 73 16.65 -12.22 -18.61
C ASP A 73 17.11 -11.13 -17.62
N PRO A 74 16.61 -11.12 -16.38
CA PRO A 74 17.05 -10.15 -15.39
C PRO A 74 18.55 -10.30 -15.11
N ASP A 75 19.31 -9.25 -15.42
CA ASP A 75 20.74 -9.21 -15.16
C ASP A 75 20.96 -8.87 -13.68
N PHE A 76 20.86 -9.90 -12.83
CA PHE A 76 21.17 -9.79 -11.40
C PHE A 76 22.66 -9.53 -11.14
N ALA A 77 23.53 -9.78 -12.11
CA ALA A 77 24.95 -9.41 -12.06
C ALA A 77 25.18 -7.96 -12.51
N GLY A 78 24.22 -7.40 -13.25
CA GLY A 78 24.18 -6.04 -13.74
C GLY A 78 23.83 -5.02 -12.66
N ASN A 79 23.97 -3.74 -13.04
CA ASN A 79 23.61 -2.66 -12.15
C ASN A 79 22.09 -2.68 -11.89
N PRO A 80 21.65 -2.54 -10.63
CA PRO A 80 20.25 -2.31 -10.32
C PRO A 80 19.72 -1.14 -11.14
N SER A 81 18.45 -1.22 -11.50
CA SER A 81 17.75 -0.10 -12.12
C SER A 81 17.87 1.17 -11.31
N GLU A 82 17.66 2.29 -11.99
CA GLU A 82 17.61 3.59 -11.34
C GLU A 82 16.55 3.63 -10.23
N ALA A 83 15.33 3.17 -10.52
CA ALA A 83 14.22 3.15 -9.57
C ALA A 83 14.53 2.27 -8.34
N GLY A 84 15.12 1.08 -8.55
CA GLY A 84 15.55 0.19 -7.48
C GLY A 84 16.67 0.80 -6.63
N LEU A 85 17.63 1.48 -7.25
CA LEU A 85 18.69 2.21 -6.56
C LEU A 85 18.14 3.33 -5.69
N ILE A 86 17.20 4.13 -6.20
CA ILE A 86 16.59 5.23 -5.47
C ILE A 86 15.81 4.71 -4.27
N GLN A 87 14.91 3.74 -4.50
CA GLN A 87 14.14 3.13 -3.41
C GLN A 87 15.08 2.58 -2.34
N SER A 88 16.08 1.80 -2.74
CA SER A 88 17.07 1.24 -1.82
C SER A 88 17.85 2.32 -1.06
N THR A 89 18.27 3.39 -1.75
CA THR A 89 19.04 4.49 -1.17
C THR A 89 18.23 5.27 -0.14
N ILE A 90 16.98 5.61 -0.47
CA ILE A 90 16.07 6.33 0.43
C ILE A 90 15.74 5.47 1.63
N MET A 91 15.36 4.20 1.42
CA MET A 91 15.02 3.28 2.51
C MET A 91 16.22 3.06 3.44
N GLN A 92 17.41 2.80 2.92
CA GLN A 92 18.61 2.66 3.76
C GLN A 92 18.94 3.96 4.51
N SER A 93 18.76 5.12 3.88
CA SER A 93 19.00 6.41 4.52
C SER A 93 18.00 6.69 5.63
N LEU A 94 16.73 6.34 5.44
CA LEU A 94 15.69 6.40 6.47
C LEU A 94 16.07 5.51 7.67
N LEU A 95 16.51 4.28 7.41
CA LEU A 95 16.90 3.31 8.44
C LEU A 95 18.15 3.69 9.25
N ARG A 96 18.98 4.61 8.75
CA ARG A 96 20.08 5.19 9.53
C ARG A 96 19.61 6.06 10.69
N ASN A 97 18.35 6.53 10.66
CA ASN A 97 17.72 7.21 11.79
C ASN A 97 17.19 6.15 12.77
N ALA A 98 18.11 5.39 13.38
CA ALA A 98 17.82 4.22 14.22
C ALA A 98 16.83 4.48 15.36
N ASN A 99 16.56 5.76 15.68
CA ASN A 99 15.55 6.19 16.63
C ASN A 99 14.69 7.30 16.01
N LEU A 100 13.64 6.93 15.28
CA LEU A 100 12.46 7.78 15.07
C LEU A 100 11.40 7.35 16.10
N PRO A 101 11.60 7.62 17.42
CA PRO A 101 10.79 7.02 18.50
C PRO A 101 9.32 7.42 18.46
N HIS A 102 8.97 8.43 17.67
CA HIS A 102 7.63 8.98 17.57
C HIS A 102 6.95 8.68 16.23
N LEU A 103 7.56 7.85 15.37
CA LEU A 103 6.95 7.48 14.09
C LEU A 103 5.69 6.65 14.34
N MET A 104 4.53 7.27 14.11
CA MET A 104 3.20 6.69 14.25
C MET A 104 2.64 6.25 12.91
N SER A 105 2.99 6.94 11.81
CA SER A 105 2.50 6.62 10.48
C SER A 105 3.62 6.45 9.47
N LEU A 106 3.56 5.35 8.72
CA LEU A 106 4.43 5.09 7.58
C LEU A 106 3.58 4.74 6.36
N SER A 107 3.73 5.52 5.29
CA SER A 107 3.16 5.23 3.98
C SER A 107 4.28 5.01 2.97
N LEU A 108 4.31 3.83 2.36
CA LEU A 108 5.24 3.48 1.29
C LEU A 108 4.42 3.15 0.04
N SER A 109 4.39 4.10 -0.89
CA SER A 109 3.59 4.02 -2.12
C SER A 109 4.46 3.68 -3.32
N ASN A 110 3.91 2.87 -4.22
CA ASN A 110 4.57 2.36 -5.43
C ASN A 110 5.89 1.61 -5.17
N LEU A 111 5.93 0.77 -4.14
CA LEU A 111 7.10 -0.05 -3.86
C LEU A 111 7.36 -1.05 -4.99
N ILE A 112 8.62 -1.12 -5.42
CA ILE A 112 9.12 -2.22 -6.23
C ILE A 112 9.09 -3.48 -5.37
N GLY A 113 8.39 -4.51 -5.85
CA GLY A 113 8.33 -5.83 -5.23
C GLY A 113 9.66 -6.58 -5.34
N PHE A 114 10.66 -6.16 -4.57
CA PHE A 114 11.96 -6.82 -4.50
C PHE A 114 12.41 -7.01 -3.04
N PRO A 115 12.89 -8.20 -2.63
CA PRO A 115 13.24 -8.52 -1.24
C PRO A 115 14.61 -7.92 -0.89
N PHE A 116 14.65 -6.60 -0.75
CA PHE A 116 15.90 -5.93 -0.41
C PHE A 116 16.44 -6.39 0.96
N PRO A 117 17.76 -6.59 1.12
CA PRO A 117 18.35 -7.08 2.37
C PRO A 117 18.04 -6.23 3.61
N TYR A 118 17.78 -4.93 3.42
CA TYR A 118 17.47 -4.04 4.53
C TYR A 118 16.13 -4.34 5.22
N TYR A 119 15.21 -5.07 4.59
CA TYR A 119 13.99 -5.54 5.25
C TYR A 119 14.26 -6.55 6.36
N GLU A 120 15.43 -7.19 6.34
CA GLU A 120 15.85 -8.14 7.39
C GLU A 120 16.59 -7.45 8.54
N SER A 121 16.89 -6.16 8.41
CA SER A 121 17.63 -5.42 9.43
C SER A 121 16.81 -5.21 10.69
N SER A 122 17.49 -5.21 11.84
CA SER A 122 16.87 -4.85 13.12
C SER A 122 16.35 -3.41 13.14
N ALA A 123 17.01 -2.50 12.43
CA ALA A 123 16.57 -1.11 12.28
C ALA A 123 15.20 -1.01 11.58
N PHE A 124 14.99 -1.78 10.51
CA PHE A 124 13.70 -1.81 9.82
C PHE A 124 12.61 -2.40 10.70
N SER A 125 12.90 -3.52 11.38
CA SER A 125 11.97 -4.13 12.33
C SER A 125 11.60 -3.17 13.48
N ALA A 126 12.57 -2.43 14.03
CA ALA A 126 12.33 -1.46 15.10
C ALA A 126 11.46 -0.29 14.63
N MET A 127 11.75 0.26 13.45
CA MET A 127 10.97 1.36 12.86
C MET A 127 9.53 0.95 12.55
N ILE A 128 9.32 -0.24 11.97
CA ILE A 128 7.98 -0.72 11.63
C ILE A 128 7.21 -1.17 12.88
N SER A 129 7.86 -1.67 13.94
CA SER A 129 7.16 -2.14 15.15
C SER A 129 6.45 -1.03 15.93
N SER A 130 6.82 0.24 15.75
CA SER A 130 6.21 1.37 16.48
C SER A 130 5.00 1.97 15.78
N VAL A 131 4.74 1.63 14.51
CA VAL A 131 3.70 2.33 13.74
C VAL A 131 2.29 1.89 14.16
N GLU A 132 1.39 2.85 14.17
CA GLU A 132 -0.05 2.64 14.36
C GLU A 132 -0.79 2.66 13.03
N HIS A 133 -0.22 3.32 12.03
CA HIS A 133 -0.79 3.48 10.69
C HIS A 133 0.22 3.06 9.63
N LEU A 134 -0.07 1.94 8.96
CA LEU A 134 0.77 1.40 7.91
C LEU A 134 0.02 1.39 6.58
N ARG A 135 0.58 2.06 5.57
CA ARG A 135 0.08 2.01 4.19
C ARG A 135 1.17 1.52 3.26
N LEU A 136 0.87 0.47 2.52
CA LEU A 136 1.77 -0.15 1.57
C LEU A 136 1.05 -0.29 0.23
N SER A 137 1.71 0.11 -0.85
CA SER A 137 1.26 -0.26 -2.19
C SER A 137 2.45 -0.77 -3.01
N PHE A 138 2.26 -1.88 -3.71
CA PHE A 138 3.32 -2.53 -4.48
C PHE A 138 3.00 -2.56 -5.97
N HIS A 139 4.04 -2.48 -6.78
CA HIS A 139 3.98 -2.52 -8.23
C HIS A 139 4.59 -3.83 -8.77
N GLY A 140 3.74 -4.73 -9.25
CA GLY A 140 4.04 -6.06 -9.79
C GLY A 140 4.17 -6.09 -11.30
N ARG A 141 3.62 -5.12 -12.07
CA ARG A 141 3.81 -5.10 -13.54
C ARG A 141 5.27 -4.98 -14.00
N HIS A 142 6.18 -4.72 -13.06
CA HIS A 142 7.61 -4.60 -13.32
C HIS A 142 8.46 -5.62 -12.56
N SER A 143 7.87 -6.61 -11.88
CA SER A 143 8.63 -7.72 -11.31
C SER A 143 9.20 -8.55 -12.45
N LEU A 144 10.40 -8.15 -12.90
CA LEU A 144 11.35 -8.80 -13.81
C LEU A 144 10.69 -9.67 -14.88
N GLY A 145 10.71 -9.24 -16.14
CA GLY A 145 10.33 -10.15 -17.23
C GLY A 145 11.00 -11.52 -17.07
N GLY A 146 10.25 -12.59 -17.33
CA GLY A 146 10.74 -13.97 -17.23
C GLY A 146 10.43 -14.69 -15.90
N PRO A 147 10.71 -16.00 -15.83
CA PRO A 147 10.29 -16.87 -14.71
C PRO A 147 10.79 -16.42 -13.33
N ARG A 148 12.00 -15.85 -13.26
CA ARG A 148 12.59 -15.40 -11.99
C ARG A 148 11.91 -14.17 -11.39
N GLY A 149 11.28 -13.32 -12.21
CA GLY A 149 10.53 -12.18 -11.67
C GLY A 149 9.28 -12.57 -10.93
N ALA A 150 8.62 -13.61 -11.43
CA ALA A 150 7.49 -14.21 -10.76
C ALA A 150 7.87 -14.81 -9.42
N GLU A 151 9.01 -15.52 -9.34
CA GLU A 151 9.52 -16.06 -8.08
C GLU A 151 9.79 -14.95 -7.05
N VAL A 152 10.36 -13.83 -7.50
CA VAL A 152 10.62 -12.67 -6.63
C VAL A 152 9.31 -12.03 -6.16
N TRP A 153 8.32 -11.89 -7.04
CA TRP A 153 7.00 -11.35 -6.69
C TRP A 153 6.25 -12.28 -5.73
N ASP A 154 6.28 -13.59 -5.98
CA ASP A 154 5.79 -14.63 -5.10
C ASP A 154 6.43 -14.52 -3.71
N TRP A 155 7.76 -14.44 -3.67
CA TRP A 155 8.50 -14.33 -2.42
C TRP A 155 8.14 -13.05 -1.63
N MET A 156 7.91 -11.94 -2.33
CA MET A 156 7.49 -10.69 -1.69
C MET A 156 6.15 -10.82 -0.96
N TRP A 157 5.14 -11.40 -1.60
CA TRP A 157 3.79 -11.53 -1.02
C TRP A 157 3.65 -12.70 -0.05
N GLN A 158 4.39 -13.80 -0.25
CA GLN A 158 4.31 -14.98 0.61
C GLN A 158 5.14 -14.82 1.89
N GLU A 159 6.33 -14.21 1.80
CA GLU A 159 7.24 -14.15 2.94
C GLU A 159 7.49 -12.71 3.38
N THR A 160 7.95 -11.83 2.47
CA THR A 160 8.49 -10.53 2.88
C THR A 160 7.41 -9.64 3.51
N ILE A 161 6.25 -9.50 2.88
CA ILE A 161 5.16 -8.66 3.39
C ILE A 161 4.62 -9.22 4.73
N PRO A 162 4.18 -10.49 4.84
CA PRO A 162 3.67 -11.01 6.11
C PRO A 162 4.70 -10.98 7.23
N ILE A 163 5.95 -11.36 6.97
CA ILE A 163 6.98 -11.54 8.02
C ILE A 163 7.66 -10.24 8.39
N ARG A 164 8.00 -9.38 7.41
CA ARG A 164 8.83 -8.18 7.66
C ARG A 164 7.99 -6.93 7.84
N PHE A 165 6.88 -6.78 7.13
CA PHE A 165 6.04 -5.58 7.21
C PHE A 165 4.89 -5.72 8.20
N LEU A 166 4.20 -6.86 8.19
CA LEU A 166 2.93 -7.01 8.92
C LEU A 166 3.09 -7.62 10.31
N ARG A 167 4.01 -8.58 10.50
CA ARG A 167 4.22 -9.23 11.79
C ARG A 167 4.71 -8.27 12.89
N PRO A 168 5.67 -7.36 12.66
CA PRO A 168 6.20 -6.56 13.76
C PRO A 168 5.23 -5.52 14.36
N PRO A 169 4.43 -4.73 13.59
CA PRO A 169 3.51 -3.74 14.16
C PRO A 169 2.24 -4.32 14.79
N GLN A 170 2.07 -5.65 14.84
CA GLN A 170 0.81 -6.26 15.32
C GLN A 170 0.24 -5.67 16.61
N PRO A 171 1.03 -5.42 17.68
CA PRO A 171 0.50 -4.90 18.94
C PRO A 171 -0.05 -3.47 18.86
N SER A 172 0.47 -2.62 17.96
CA SER A 172 0.18 -1.19 17.90
C SER A 172 -0.72 -0.81 16.71
N LEU A 173 -0.80 -1.64 15.68
CA LEU A 173 -1.44 -1.26 14.43
C LEU A 173 -2.96 -1.05 14.58
N THR A 174 -3.41 0.16 14.27
CA THR A 174 -4.83 0.54 14.26
C THR A 174 -5.37 0.78 12.87
N SER A 175 -4.50 1.04 11.89
CA SER A 175 -4.86 1.23 10.47
C SER A 175 -3.88 0.50 9.57
N LEU A 176 -4.40 -0.36 8.71
CA LEU A 176 -3.64 -1.07 7.69
C LEU A 176 -4.23 -0.81 6.31
N SER A 177 -3.38 -0.43 5.37
CA SER A 177 -3.71 -0.33 3.94
C SER A 177 -2.70 -1.15 3.15
N LEU A 178 -3.17 -2.14 2.41
CA LEU A 178 -2.34 -3.02 1.59
C LEU A 178 -2.91 -3.07 0.17
N THR A 179 -2.16 -2.52 -0.77
CA THR A 179 -2.58 -2.38 -2.17
C THR A 179 -1.59 -3.06 -3.10
N SER A 180 -2.11 -3.75 -4.10
CA SER A 180 -1.38 -4.24 -5.25
C SER A 180 -1.92 -3.61 -6.52
N ASP A 181 -1.04 -3.40 -7.49
CA ASP A 181 -1.37 -2.98 -8.86
C ASP A 181 -1.85 -4.15 -9.74
N GLN A 182 -1.63 -5.37 -9.26
CA GLN A 182 -2.06 -6.64 -9.84
C GLN A 182 -2.86 -7.45 -8.82
N PRO A 183 -3.72 -8.37 -9.27
CA PRO A 183 -4.38 -9.33 -8.39
C PRO A 183 -3.35 -10.18 -7.62
N VAL A 184 -3.49 -10.25 -6.29
CA VAL A 184 -2.64 -11.10 -5.41
C VAL A 184 -3.50 -11.82 -4.39
N GLY A 185 -3.19 -13.07 -4.04
CA GLY A 185 -3.98 -13.87 -3.11
C GLY A 185 -3.94 -15.35 -3.46
N CYS A 186 -4.23 -15.69 -4.72
CA CYS A 186 -4.08 -17.04 -5.27
C CYS A 186 -2.66 -17.26 -5.86
N SER A 187 -2.21 -16.37 -6.73
CA SER A 187 -0.85 -16.35 -7.30
C SER A 187 -0.48 -14.89 -7.61
N PRO A 188 0.50 -14.30 -6.90
CA PRO A 188 1.20 -14.87 -5.75
C PRO A 188 0.25 -15.17 -4.60
N ARG A 189 0.56 -16.19 -3.78
CA ARG A 189 -0.24 -16.52 -2.60
C ARG A 189 -0.07 -15.45 -1.52
N LEU A 190 -1.14 -15.08 -0.82
CA LEU A 190 -1.08 -14.20 0.35
C LEU A 190 -1.74 -14.87 1.56
N ASP A 191 -0.93 -15.37 2.49
CA ASP A 191 -1.42 -15.98 3.73
C ASP A 191 -1.33 -15.01 4.92
N LEU A 192 -2.49 -14.59 5.44
CA LEU A 192 -2.61 -13.73 6.62
C LEU A 192 -3.12 -14.50 7.85
N SER A 193 -3.26 -15.83 7.77
CA SER A 193 -3.81 -16.67 8.84
C SER A 193 -3.04 -16.55 10.16
N GLY A 194 -1.71 -16.40 10.08
CA GLY A 194 -0.82 -16.23 11.24
C GLY A 194 -0.75 -14.82 11.83
N LEU A 195 -1.53 -13.86 11.34
CA LEU A 195 -1.49 -12.45 11.79
C LEU A 195 -2.78 -12.07 12.53
N PHE A 196 -2.64 -11.31 13.62
CA PHE A 196 -3.74 -10.76 14.39
C PHE A 196 -3.38 -9.39 14.98
N PHE A 197 -4.24 -8.40 14.74
CA PHE A 197 -4.04 -7.00 15.09
C PHE A 197 -5.09 -6.58 16.13
N PRO A 198 -4.83 -6.74 17.44
CA PRO A 198 -5.84 -6.54 18.49
C PRO A 198 -6.46 -5.14 18.54
N ALA A 199 -5.82 -4.13 17.96
CA ALA A 199 -6.28 -2.75 17.95
C ALA A 199 -6.74 -2.27 16.56
N LEU A 200 -6.84 -3.16 15.56
CA LEU A 200 -7.15 -2.77 14.18
C LEU A 200 -8.56 -2.20 14.06
N ARG A 201 -8.64 -0.94 13.64
CA ARG A 201 -9.88 -0.19 13.43
C ARG A 201 -10.17 0.10 11.97
N ARG A 202 -9.13 0.21 11.13
CA ARG A 202 -9.30 0.46 9.70
C ARG A 202 -8.49 -0.53 8.89
N LEU A 203 -9.12 -1.10 7.88
CA LEU A 203 -8.48 -2.00 6.92
C LEU A 203 -8.86 -1.58 5.51
N GLU A 204 -7.86 -1.35 4.67
CA GLU A 204 -8.01 -1.12 3.24
C GLU A 204 -7.24 -2.19 2.48
N LEU A 205 -7.93 -2.92 1.62
CA LEU A 205 -7.34 -3.92 0.74
C LEU A 205 -7.56 -3.48 -0.71
N GLY A 206 -6.48 -3.40 -1.48
CA GLY A 206 -6.49 -3.01 -2.89
C GLY A 206 -5.93 -4.11 -3.77
N GLY A 207 -6.68 -4.65 -4.72
CA GLY A 207 -6.20 -5.71 -5.61
C GLY A 207 -5.92 -7.06 -4.93
N ILE A 208 -6.44 -7.27 -3.72
CA ILE A 208 -6.30 -8.53 -3.00
C ILE A 208 -7.44 -9.48 -3.39
N MET A 209 -7.11 -10.65 -3.91
CA MET A 209 -8.02 -11.71 -4.30
C MET A 209 -8.52 -12.49 -3.10
N PHE A 210 -9.81 -12.80 -3.11
CA PHE A 210 -10.44 -13.71 -2.19
C PHE A 210 -10.49 -15.11 -2.83
N ASP A 211 -10.17 -16.14 -2.07
CA ASP A 211 -10.23 -17.54 -2.50
C ASP A 211 -10.58 -18.44 -1.31
N ASP A 212 -10.83 -19.73 -1.55
CA ASP A 212 -11.10 -20.68 -0.45
C ASP A 212 -9.84 -21.09 0.33
N HIS A 213 -8.66 -20.89 -0.26
CA HIS A 213 -7.40 -21.45 0.25
C HIS A 213 -6.68 -20.53 1.23
N CYS A 214 -6.66 -19.23 0.96
CA CYS A 214 -6.03 -18.20 1.78
C CYS A 214 -7.04 -17.54 2.72
N ARG A 215 -8.33 -17.59 2.37
CA ARG A 215 -9.46 -17.12 3.19
C ARG A 215 -9.21 -15.74 3.79
N ILE A 216 -8.96 -14.76 2.92
CA ILE A 216 -8.76 -13.36 3.32
C ILE A 216 -9.94 -12.88 4.19
N GLU A 217 -11.15 -13.39 3.98
CA GLU A 217 -12.31 -13.10 4.82
C GLU A 217 -12.15 -13.60 6.27
N ASP A 218 -11.43 -14.71 6.54
CA ASP A 218 -11.13 -15.18 7.89
C ASP A 218 -10.23 -14.17 8.63
N PHE A 219 -9.25 -13.59 7.92
CA PHE A 219 -8.41 -12.53 8.47
C PHE A 219 -9.24 -11.31 8.85
N ILE A 220 -10.15 -10.85 7.98
CA ILE A 220 -11.00 -9.69 8.24
C ILE A 220 -11.93 -9.96 9.45
N VAL A 221 -12.62 -11.11 9.45
CA VAL A 221 -13.62 -11.48 10.47
C VAL A 221 -13.03 -11.62 11.86
N ARG A 222 -11.76 -12.04 12.00
CA ARG A 222 -11.08 -12.09 13.31
C ARG A 222 -11.05 -10.74 14.03
N HIS A 223 -11.14 -9.64 13.29
CA HIS A 223 -11.13 -8.28 13.83
C HIS A 223 -12.55 -7.69 13.99
N GLY A 224 -13.60 -8.51 13.90
CA GLY A 224 -14.99 -8.03 13.87
C GLY A 224 -15.41 -7.15 15.04
N LYS A 225 -14.77 -7.30 16.21
CA LYS A 225 -15.03 -6.48 17.41
C LYS A 225 -14.35 -5.12 17.41
N THR A 226 -13.33 -4.91 16.58
CA THR A 226 -12.50 -3.69 16.59
C THR A 226 -12.53 -2.94 15.27
N LEU A 227 -12.74 -3.65 14.17
CA LEU A 227 -12.71 -3.12 12.81
C LEU A 227 -13.93 -2.23 12.55
N ALA A 228 -13.70 -0.93 12.55
CA ALA A 228 -14.72 0.10 12.36
C ALA A 228 -14.87 0.56 10.91
N ALA A 229 -13.80 0.47 10.11
CA ALA A 229 -13.80 0.83 8.69
C ALA A 229 -13.16 -0.26 7.84
N LEU A 230 -13.83 -0.63 6.75
CA LEU A 230 -13.34 -1.57 5.75
C LEU A 230 -13.46 -0.97 4.35
N THR A 231 -12.36 -0.94 3.61
CA THR A 231 -12.33 -0.56 2.20
C THR A 231 -11.84 -1.73 1.36
N LEU A 232 -12.65 -2.14 0.39
CA LEU A 232 -12.30 -3.13 -0.63
C LEU A 232 -12.18 -2.42 -1.97
N ASP A 233 -10.95 -2.20 -2.42
CA ASP A 233 -10.66 -1.55 -3.70
C ASP A 233 -10.23 -2.57 -4.73
N SER A 234 -11.13 -2.88 -5.67
CA SER A 234 -10.87 -3.82 -6.77
C SER A 234 -10.38 -5.17 -6.27
N CYS A 235 -11.00 -5.68 -5.20
CA CYS A 235 -10.75 -7.02 -4.68
C CYS A 235 -11.65 -8.02 -5.41
N PRO A 236 -11.12 -8.90 -6.27
CA PRO A 236 -11.93 -9.90 -6.94
C PRO A 236 -12.02 -11.19 -6.11
N MET A 237 -13.02 -12.01 -6.41
CA MET A 237 -13.05 -13.41 -6.00
C MET A 237 -12.41 -14.26 -7.10
N TYR A 238 -11.46 -15.11 -6.72
CA TYR A 238 -10.85 -16.06 -7.63
C TYR A 238 -11.86 -17.15 -8.02
N ILE A 239 -11.98 -17.40 -9.33
CA ILE A 239 -12.69 -18.56 -9.87
C ILE A 239 -11.67 -19.47 -10.56
N ARG A 240 -11.83 -20.77 -10.31
CA ARG A 240 -11.20 -21.85 -11.08
C ARG A 240 -11.62 -21.80 -12.57
N PRO A 241 -11.05 -22.63 -13.46
CA PRO A 241 -11.25 -22.50 -14.90
C PRO A 241 -12.72 -22.34 -15.33
N PRO A 242 -12.96 -21.72 -16.49
CA PRO A 242 -14.30 -21.32 -16.93
C PRO A 242 -15.33 -22.46 -16.82
N GLY A 243 -16.46 -22.17 -16.16
CA GLY A 243 -17.57 -23.12 -16.00
C GLY A 243 -17.77 -23.64 -14.57
N GLU A 244 -16.80 -23.46 -13.67
CA GLU A 244 -16.97 -23.76 -12.26
C GLU A 244 -17.59 -22.58 -11.50
N MET A 245 -18.46 -22.89 -10.54
CA MET A 245 -18.95 -21.89 -9.58
C MET A 245 -17.85 -21.61 -8.54
N PRO A 246 -17.68 -20.36 -8.08
CA PRO A 246 -16.78 -20.08 -6.98
C PRO A 246 -17.20 -20.88 -5.74
N THR A 247 -16.26 -21.61 -5.13
CA THR A 247 -16.52 -22.33 -3.86
C THR A 247 -17.03 -21.39 -2.78
N ARG A 248 -16.54 -20.14 -2.79
CA ARG A 248 -16.89 -19.10 -1.84
C ARG A 248 -17.36 -17.85 -2.60
N PRO A 249 -18.65 -17.74 -2.96
CA PRO A 249 -19.15 -16.57 -3.68
C PRO A 249 -19.24 -15.32 -2.79
N TRP A 250 -19.35 -14.13 -3.41
CA TRP A 250 -19.36 -12.87 -2.67
C TRP A 250 -20.57 -12.73 -1.74
N HIS A 251 -21.75 -13.22 -2.10
CA HIS A 251 -22.90 -13.20 -1.18
C HIS A 251 -22.60 -13.92 0.14
N ALA A 252 -21.94 -15.09 0.09
CA ALA A 252 -21.57 -15.84 1.29
C ALA A 252 -20.48 -15.14 2.13
N VAL A 253 -19.64 -14.31 1.52
CA VAL A 253 -18.69 -13.44 2.23
C VAL A 253 -19.42 -12.25 2.85
N CYS A 254 -20.33 -11.61 2.11
CA CYS A 254 -21.12 -10.45 2.57
C CYS A 254 -22.04 -10.81 3.74
N ASP A 255 -22.72 -11.95 3.68
CA ASP A 255 -23.56 -12.44 4.78
C ASP A 255 -22.71 -12.66 6.04
N ARG A 256 -21.54 -13.30 5.89
CA ARG A 256 -20.62 -13.50 7.01
C ARG A 256 -20.09 -12.18 7.58
N PHE A 257 -19.76 -11.20 6.75
CA PHE A 257 -19.34 -9.87 7.20
C PHE A 257 -20.47 -9.15 7.94
N THR A 258 -21.71 -9.30 7.46
CA THR A 258 -22.90 -8.76 8.10
C THR A 258 -23.03 -9.32 9.52
N GLU A 259 -22.86 -10.62 9.70
CA GLU A 259 -22.95 -11.29 11.00
C GLU A 259 -21.77 -10.97 11.93
N SER A 260 -20.55 -10.99 11.40
CA SER A 260 -19.35 -11.06 12.23
C SER A 260 -18.65 -9.72 12.48
N LEU A 261 -18.83 -8.71 11.62
CA LEU A 261 -18.15 -7.42 11.75
C LEU A 261 -18.94 -6.43 12.60
N GLU A 262 -19.16 -6.80 13.87
CA GLU A 262 -20.00 -6.09 14.84
C GLU A 262 -19.68 -4.59 14.99
N ALA A 263 -18.40 -4.22 14.90
CA ALA A 263 -17.93 -2.84 15.06
C ALA A 263 -17.95 -2.02 13.75
N LEU A 264 -18.25 -2.63 12.60
CA LEU A 264 -18.14 -1.98 11.30
C LEU A 264 -19.21 -0.92 11.11
N VAL A 265 -18.77 0.33 10.94
CA VAL A 265 -19.60 1.52 10.74
C VAL A 265 -19.25 2.28 9.46
N ASP A 266 -18.16 1.91 8.79
CA ASP A 266 -17.77 2.46 7.50
C ASP A 266 -17.36 1.34 6.54
N LEU A 267 -18.02 1.28 5.39
CA LEU A 267 -17.77 0.30 4.35
C LEU A 267 -17.69 1.01 3.01
N GLN A 268 -16.61 0.74 2.29
CA GLN A 268 -16.39 1.26 0.94
C GLN A 268 -15.98 0.11 0.04
N ILE A 269 -16.62 0.02 -1.12
CA ILE A 269 -16.30 -0.97 -2.16
C ILE A 269 -16.11 -0.19 -3.45
N TYR A 270 -14.91 -0.28 -4.03
CA TYR A 270 -14.54 0.41 -5.25
C TYR A 270 -14.16 -0.59 -6.34
N LEU A 271 -14.40 -0.19 -7.58
CA LEU A 271 -13.89 -0.86 -8.77
C LEU A 271 -13.07 0.14 -9.58
N ARG A 272 -11.75 -0.07 -9.68
CA ARG A 272 -10.88 0.66 -10.62
C ARG A 272 -11.30 0.34 -12.04
N THR A 273 -11.07 1.21 -13.01
CA THR A 273 -11.32 0.90 -14.43
C THR A 273 -10.24 0.03 -15.07
N GLY A 274 -9.12 -0.24 -14.37
CA GLY A 274 -8.05 -1.12 -14.83
C GLY A 274 -7.16 -1.61 -13.69
N TRP A 275 -6.01 -2.19 -14.06
CA TRP A 275 -4.92 -2.60 -13.17
C TRP A 275 -3.74 -1.62 -13.28
N GLY A 276 -3.07 -1.33 -12.16
CA GLY A 276 -2.05 -0.26 -12.03
C GLY A 276 -2.19 0.55 -10.72
N LEU A 277 -1.17 1.36 -10.42
CA LEU A 277 -1.16 2.31 -9.28
C LEU A 277 -1.37 3.78 -9.69
N HIS A 278 -1.45 4.06 -10.99
CA HIS A 278 -1.84 5.39 -11.46
C HIS A 278 -3.30 5.70 -11.07
N ASP A 279 -3.72 6.97 -11.17
CA ASP A 279 -5.11 7.43 -11.00
C ASP A 279 -6.03 6.78 -12.06
N LEU A 280 -6.24 5.48 -11.90
CA LEU A 280 -7.23 4.73 -12.62
C LEU A 280 -8.56 5.24 -12.12
N GLY A 281 -9.39 5.71 -13.04
CA GLY A 281 -10.75 6.16 -12.73
C GLY A 281 -11.44 5.12 -11.83
N ARG A 282 -12.15 5.61 -10.83
CA ARG A 282 -13.05 4.76 -10.03
C ARG A 282 -14.36 4.69 -10.79
N SER A 283 -14.88 3.47 -10.94
CA SER A 283 -16.25 3.28 -11.37
C SER A 283 -17.18 3.83 -10.29
N ASP A 284 -18.23 4.53 -10.69
CA ASP A 284 -19.34 4.89 -9.79
C ASP A 284 -20.16 3.66 -9.39
N GLU A 285 -19.98 2.53 -10.09
CA GLU A 285 -20.64 1.28 -9.79
C GLU A 285 -19.95 0.55 -8.62
N VAL A 286 -20.71 0.37 -7.53
CA VAL A 286 -20.32 -0.54 -6.44
C VAL A 286 -20.46 -1.98 -6.92
N ARG A 287 -19.32 -2.62 -7.17
CA ARG A 287 -19.27 -3.98 -7.70
C ARG A 287 -18.11 -4.77 -7.10
N LEU A 288 -18.43 -5.96 -6.60
CA LEU A 288 -17.46 -7.00 -6.29
C LEU A 288 -17.30 -7.89 -7.52
N THR A 289 -16.08 -8.07 -7.99
CA THR A 289 -15.80 -8.74 -9.27
C THR A 289 -15.34 -10.18 -9.06
N TYR A 290 -15.37 -10.93 -10.14
CA TYR A 290 -14.78 -12.25 -10.23
C TYR A 290 -13.62 -12.23 -11.22
N GLU A 291 -12.55 -12.95 -10.91
CA GLU A 291 -11.42 -13.10 -11.81
C GLU A 291 -11.09 -14.56 -12.08
N VAL A 292 -10.84 -14.83 -13.37
CA VAL A 292 -10.29 -16.08 -13.84
C VAL A 292 -8.85 -15.80 -14.26
N THR A 293 -7.91 -16.56 -13.71
CA THR A 293 -6.52 -16.49 -14.16
C THR A 293 -6.43 -17.09 -15.56
N ILE A 294 -6.29 -16.24 -16.58
CA ILE A 294 -6.25 -16.69 -17.99
C ILE A 294 -4.85 -17.09 -18.45
N SER A 295 -3.81 -16.83 -17.66
CA SER A 295 -2.46 -17.41 -17.74
C SER A 295 -1.60 -16.82 -16.62
N VAL A 296 -0.39 -17.34 -16.44
CA VAL A 296 0.54 -17.06 -15.32
C VAL A 296 0.75 -15.56 -15.02
N TYR A 297 0.47 -14.63 -15.95
CA TYR A 297 0.62 -13.18 -15.72
C TYR A 297 -0.51 -12.32 -16.33
N GLY A 298 -1.59 -12.94 -16.81
CA GLY A 298 -2.73 -12.25 -17.38
C GLY A 298 -3.98 -12.58 -16.59
N ASN A 299 -4.54 -11.59 -15.90
CA ASN A 299 -5.85 -11.70 -15.29
C ASN A 299 -6.85 -10.93 -16.17
N SER A 300 -7.79 -11.65 -16.76
CA SER A 300 -8.99 -11.00 -17.28
C SER A 300 -9.90 -10.80 -16.10
N ARG A 301 -10.33 -9.55 -15.91
CA ARG A 301 -11.56 -9.32 -15.18
C ARG A 301 -12.62 -10.15 -15.89
N GLY A 302 -13.18 -11.14 -15.21
CA GLY A 302 -14.13 -12.05 -15.83
C GLY A 302 -15.23 -11.24 -16.51
N GLU A 303 -15.71 -11.70 -17.66
CA GLU A 303 -16.89 -11.08 -18.26
C GLU A 303 -18.03 -11.11 -17.22
N SER A 304 -18.72 -9.98 -17.08
CA SER A 304 -19.97 -9.91 -16.32
C SER A 304 -20.95 -10.94 -16.87
N GLY A 305 -21.56 -11.77 -16.02
CA GLY A 305 -22.47 -12.80 -16.53
C GLY A 305 -22.49 -14.11 -15.76
N PHE A 306 -21.78 -14.23 -14.64
CA PHE A 306 -21.98 -15.38 -13.77
C PHE A 306 -23.36 -15.27 -13.12
N ALA A 307 -24.16 -16.34 -13.19
CA ALA A 307 -25.47 -16.40 -12.53
C ALA A 307 -25.40 -16.08 -11.02
N VAL A 308 -24.22 -16.25 -10.41
CA VAL A 308 -23.95 -15.92 -9.00
C VAL A 308 -24.00 -14.42 -8.70
N GLU A 309 -23.68 -13.54 -9.67
CA GLU A 309 -23.69 -12.09 -9.46
C GLU A 309 -25.11 -11.58 -9.11
N ALA A 310 -26.15 -12.27 -9.60
CA ALA A 310 -27.54 -11.96 -9.25
C ALA A 310 -27.85 -12.19 -7.76
N LEU A 311 -27.11 -13.08 -7.09
CA LEU A 311 -27.23 -13.34 -5.65
C LEU A 311 -26.36 -12.40 -4.81
N ASP A 312 -25.25 -11.92 -5.37
CA ASP A 312 -24.32 -11.04 -4.67
C ASP A 312 -24.91 -9.66 -4.42
N ARG A 313 -25.67 -9.12 -5.38
CA ARG A 313 -26.23 -7.76 -5.23
C ARG A 313 -27.13 -7.60 -3.99
N PRO A 314 -28.14 -8.47 -3.75
CA PRO A 314 -28.93 -8.40 -2.52
C PRO A 314 -28.10 -8.55 -1.24
N ALA A 315 -27.03 -9.36 -1.25
CA ALA A 315 -26.18 -9.55 -0.08
C ALA A 315 -25.31 -8.32 0.21
N ILE A 316 -24.79 -7.67 -0.83
CA ILE A 316 -24.08 -6.39 -0.72
C ILE A 316 -25.01 -5.33 -0.14
N ASP A 317 -26.24 -5.21 -0.66
CA ASP A 317 -27.22 -4.22 -0.18
C ASP A 317 -27.59 -4.46 1.30
N ARG A 318 -27.74 -5.71 1.73
CA ARG A 318 -27.95 -6.06 3.16
C ARG A 318 -26.77 -5.64 4.04
N LEU A 319 -25.55 -5.88 3.57
CA LEU A 319 -24.34 -5.49 4.30
C LEU A 319 -24.27 -3.97 4.45
N PHE A 320 -24.47 -3.20 3.39
CA PHE A 320 -24.50 -1.74 3.44
C PHE A 320 -25.59 -1.21 4.38
N THR A 321 -26.79 -1.78 4.30
CA THR A 321 -27.91 -1.41 5.18
C THR A 321 -27.52 -1.62 6.65
N THR A 322 -26.96 -2.79 6.98
CA THR A 322 -26.53 -3.12 8.35
C THR A 322 -25.43 -2.18 8.85
N VAL A 323 -24.43 -1.86 8.01
CA VAL A 323 -23.36 -0.91 8.35
C VAL A 323 -23.93 0.48 8.60
N GLN A 324 -24.89 0.93 7.79
CA GLN A 324 -25.52 2.24 7.96
C GLN A 324 -26.36 2.31 9.24
N GLU A 325 -27.08 1.25 9.60
CA GLU A 325 -27.79 1.17 10.89
C GLU A 325 -26.83 1.26 12.08
N ARG A 326 -25.70 0.54 12.02
CA ARG A 326 -24.63 0.61 13.04
C ARG A 326 -24.06 2.02 13.14
N ARG A 327 -23.77 2.66 12.00
CA ARG A 327 -23.29 4.06 11.94
C ARG A 327 -24.28 5.02 12.59
N ASN A 328 -25.57 4.90 12.28
CA ASN A 328 -26.62 5.75 12.87
C ASN A 328 -26.69 5.56 14.39
N LYS A 329 -26.66 4.31 14.87
CA LYS A 329 -26.64 4.00 16.32
C LYS A 329 -25.40 4.59 17.00
N HIS A 330 -24.24 4.47 16.39
CA HIS A 330 -22.99 5.02 16.93
C HIS A 330 -23.00 6.55 16.98
N ALA A 331 -23.58 7.22 15.98
CA ALA A 331 -23.72 8.68 15.95
C ALA A 331 -24.62 9.22 17.07
N VAL A 332 -25.67 8.48 17.46
CA VAL A 332 -26.54 8.84 18.59
C VAL A 332 -25.81 8.68 19.93
N MET A 333 -24.92 7.69 20.06
CA MET A 333 -24.20 7.42 21.30
C MET A 333 -22.97 8.31 21.51
N SER A 334 -22.44 8.92 20.44
CA SER A 334 -21.25 9.78 20.50
C SER A 334 -21.66 11.24 20.69
N PRO A 335 -21.27 11.93 21.78
CA PRO A 335 -21.56 13.35 21.94
C PRO A 335 -20.91 14.16 20.80
N PRO A 336 -21.53 15.27 20.36
CA PRO A 336 -21.01 16.06 19.26
C PRO A 336 -19.58 16.55 19.57
N PRO A 337 -18.64 16.44 18.62
CA PRO A 337 -17.27 16.85 18.83
C PRO A 337 -17.21 18.35 19.15
N ARG A 338 -16.49 18.72 20.21
CA ARG A 338 -16.15 20.12 20.49
C ARG A 338 -15.31 20.64 19.32
N SER A 339 -15.77 21.72 18.71
CA SER A 339 -15.12 22.38 17.58
C SER A 339 -13.73 22.89 17.95
N SER A 340 -12.67 22.17 17.57
CA SER A 340 -11.29 22.66 17.58
C SER A 340 -10.78 22.64 16.14
N GLY A 341 -10.94 23.77 15.45
CA GLY A 341 -10.36 24.00 14.14
C GLY A 341 -8.93 24.53 14.29
N GLU A 342 -7.94 23.69 13.99
CA GLU A 342 -6.58 24.10 13.69
C GLU A 342 -6.05 23.15 12.60
N GLN A 343 -5.78 23.68 11.39
CA GLN A 343 -5.16 22.93 10.31
C GLN A 343 -3.69 22.68 10.66
N MET A 344 -3.27 21.41 10.63
CA MET A 344 -1.90 21.02 10.96
C MET A 344 -0.89 21.45 9.87
N PRO A 345 0.31 21.93 10.25
CA PRO A 345 1.35 22.29 9.30
C PRO A 345 1.92 21.04 8.59
N ARG A 346 1.98 21.07 7.25
CA ARG A 346 2.50 19.98 6.40
C ARG A 346 3.72 20.48 5.62
N ALA A 347 4.86 19.80 5.75
CA ALA A 347 6.04 20.04 4.91
C ALA A 347 6.00 19.09 3.71
N THR A 348 6.09 19.64 2.49
CA THR A 348 6.11 18.86 1.24
C THR A 348 7.47 19.03 0.58
N LEU A 349 8.15 17.91 0.31
CA LEU A 349 9.38 17.87 -0.47
C LEU A 349 9.05 17.27 -1.84
N GLU A 350 8.97 18.11 -2.86
CA GLU A 350 8.83 17.68 -4.26
C GLU A 350 10.18 17.76 -4.95
N ALA A 351 10.62 16.66 -5.57
CA ALA A 351 11.75 16.67 -6.48
C ALA A 351 11.28 17.22 -7.83
N ALA A 352 11.24 18.54 -7.98
CA ALA A 352 10.82 19.20 -9.22
C ALA A 352 12.04 19.59 -10.08
N GLY A 353 12.01 19.16 -11.35
CA GLY A 353 12.79 19.75 -12.43
C GLY A 353 12.27 21.16 -12.78
N VAL A 354 13.18 22.05 -13.15
CA VAL A 354 12.95 23.49 -13.34
C VAL A 354 12.01 23.79 -14.52
N ALA A 355 10.88 24.47 -14.27
CA ALA A 355 10.50 25.78 -14.85
C ALA A 355 8.98 26.09 -14.78
N SER A 356 8.56 26.92 -13.82
CA SER A 356 8.02 28.28 -14.04
C SER A 356 7.08 28.70 -12.89
N GLN A 357 7.49 29.78 -12.21
CA GLN A 357 6.77 30.57 -11.19
C GLN A 357 6.04 29.81 -10.06
N SER A 358 6.83 29.30 -9.12
CA SER A 358 6.41 29.14 -7.72
C SER A 358 7.60 29.43 -6.80
N PHE A 359 7.36 30.16 -5.71
CA PHE A 359 8.37 30.64 -4.76
C PHE A 359 9.38 29.57 -4.37
N THR A 360 10.61 29.69 -4.86
CA THR A 360 11.75 28.88 -4.44
C THR A 360 12.50 29.66 -3.36
N VAL A 361 12.58 29.10 -2.14
CA VAL A 361 13.55 29.57 -1.15
C VAL A 361 14.87 28.89 -1.48
N PRO A 362 15.92 29.61 -1.90
CA PRO A 362 17.22 29.00 -2.14
C PRO A 362 17.79 28.54 -0.80
N ILE A 363 17.93 27.23 -0.63
CA ILE A 363 18.61 26.65 0.52
C ILE A 363 20.10 26.62 0.18
N HIS A 364 20.83 27.66 0.61
CA HIS A 364 22.29 27.62 0.69
C HIS A 364 22.71 27.06 2.06
N TRP A 365 23.47 25.96 2.08
CA TRP A 365 24.21 25.52 3.26
C TRP A 365 25.71 25.60 2.96
N ILE A 366 26.44 26.31 3.82
CA ILE A 366 27.91 26.35 3.91
C ILE A 366 28.40 25.04 4.52
#